data_AF-A0A5Q2VZM3-F1
#
_entry.id   AF-A0A5Q2VZM3-F1
#
_cell.length_a   1.000
_cell.length_b   1.000
_cell.length_c   1.000
_cell.angle_alpha   90.00
_cell.angle_beta   90.00
_cell.angle_gamma   90.00
#
_symmetry.space_group_name_H-M   'P 1'
#
loop_
_entity.id
_entity.type
_entity.pdbx_description
1 polymer ?
#
loop_
_entity_poly.entity_id
_entity_poly.type
_entity_poly.pdbx_seq_one_letter_code
_entity_poly.pdbx_strand_id
1 'polypeptide(L)'
;MKVVTMQATPVKPPAGADGRRGLLRTETVGPDRGPGVREDREGAEMNNDAYPQGPAPEVGAVLEGLMAENRRRAAGHGAACDLLWRELRRAVAGGKHFRGRLVIDVHRGLGGGDHPAAARLGAAFELLHAGFLVHDDLIDHDTVRRGVPNLAAGMHAAAAAAGAGSAPAQHFAEASAVLAGDLAIGLAHRLVAEVDGPARLRGELAELLWDTIFVSVAGELDDVAAGHGLWEVSHEKAMSIAAEKTAFYSFQAPVRAAAILADAPAGARELLDEIGHGLGVAFQLADDLVGLFAPEEVTGKSSLSDLREGKATSLMLHARTLPVWSSLRDHLGRADLDMATAEAMRTELARSGAPVEVDRQAREVLARLRETLAGAALGPAVTRVLLGAAGMIEASLDGAAEYVARTARTARTAPAAGTAQGAQDAEVTQGAQDTRDAQDTRDAQDTRDAQDTRDAQDTRDAQDTRDAQDTRDAQDTRGAQDTRGAEDAQARPARCER
;
A
#
# COMPACT_ATOMS: atom_id res chain seq x y z
N MET A 1 -4.53 -16.64 -44.48
CA MET A 1 -5.69 -16.29 -45.32
C MET A 1 -5.48 -14.88 -45.87
N LYS A 2 -5.84 -14.55 -47.13
CA LYS A 2 -5.62 -13.22 -47.74
C LYS A 2 -6.95 -12.50 -48.00
N VAL A 3 -7.04 -11.21 -47.62
CA VAL A 3 -7.87 -10.17 -48.26
C VAL A 3 -7.07 -8.86 -48.21
N VAL A 4 -7.25 -7.95 -49.19
CA VAL A 4 -6.30 -6.86 -49.49
C VAL A 4 -7.02 -5.59 -50.01
N THR A 5 -6.64 -4.39 -49.52
CA THR A 5 -6.94 -3.03 -50.05
C THR A 5 -8.42 -2.56 -50.05
N MET A 6 -8.80 -1.27 -50.24
CA MET A 6 -8.14 -0.06 -50.81
C MET A 6 -8.31 1.23 -49.96
N GLN A 7 -7.59 2.30 -50.37
CA GLN A 7 -7.56 3.66 -49.79
C GLN A 7 -8.47 4.65 -50.57
N ALA A 8 -8.82 5.81 -49.97
CA ALA A 8 -8.92 7.11 -50.69
C ALA A 8 -9.05 8.34 -49.75
N THR A 9 -8.29 9.40 -50.06
CA THR A 9 -8.43 10.84 -49.69
C THR A 9 -7.88 11.65 -50.90
N PRO A 10 -7.83 13.02 -50.98
CA PRO A 10 -8.18 14.11 -50.04
C PRO A 10 -8.99 15.27 -50.71
N VAL A 11 -9.01 16.49 -50.09
CA VAL A 11 -8.86 17.87 -50.68
C VAL A 11 -9.45 18.98 -49.77
N LYS A 12 -8.90 20.22 -49.80
CA LYS A 12 -9.32 21.43 -49.04
C LYS A 12 -8.81 22.73 -49.74
N PRO A 13 -9.07 23.96 -49.19
CA PRO A 13 -10.16 24.92 -49.44
C PRO A 13 -9.85 25.79 -50.70
N PRO A 14 -9.72 27.16 -50.78
CA PRO A 14 -9.97 28.35 -49.88
C PRO A 14 -11.39 28.96 -50.13
N ALA A 15 -11.81 30.22 -49.86
CA ALA A 15 -11.26 31.47 -49.27
C ALA A 15 -12.40 32.40 -48.75
N GLY A 16 -12.09 33.55 -48.09
CA GLY A 16 -13.05 34.65 -47.83
C GLY A 16 -12.59 35.68 -46.77
N ALA A 17 -12.81 37.00 -46.95
CA ALA A 17 -12.34 38.08 -46.05
C ALA A 17 -13.12 39.42 -46.18
N ASP A 18 -12.79 40.41 -45.31
CA ASP A 18 -13.32 41.81 -45.19
C ASP A 18 -14.81 41.91 -44.72
N GLY A 19 -15.24 42.83 -43.84
CA GLY A 19 -14.55 43.75 -42.91
C GLY A 19 -15.37 45.03 -42.61
N ARG A 20 -14.84 45.93 -41.75
CA ARG A 20 -15.37 47.29 -41.39
C ARG A 20 -16.64 47.26 -40.51
N ARG A 21 -17.02 48.23 -39.64
CA ARG A 21 -16.58 49.56 -39.12
C ARG A 21 -17.19 49.68 -37.68
N GLY A 22 -16.84 50.56 -36.74
CA GLY A 22 -15.87 51.67 -36.65
C GLY A 22 -16.36 52.73 -35.62
N LEU A 23 -15.52 53.75 -35.29
CA LEU A 23 -15.81 54.93 -34.44
C LEU A 23 -15.97 54.70 -32.90
N LEU A 24 -15.70 55.65 -31.99
CA LEU A 24 -14.69 56.74 -31.85
C LEU A 24 -14.86 57.45 -30.47
N ARG A 25 -13.86 58.26 -30.03
CA ARG A 25 -13.86 59.21 -28.87
C ARG A 25 -13.70 58.58 -27.46
N THR A 26 -13.11 59.24 -26.43
CA THR A 26 -12.22 60.45 -26.33
C THR A 26 -11.46 60.41 -24.99
N GLU A 27 -10.32 61.11 -24.90
CA GLU A 27 -9.51 61.28 -23.68
C GLU A 27 -10.00 62.42 -22.76
N THR A 28 -9.66 62.34 -21.47
CA THR A 28 -9.41 63.48 -20.55
C THR A 28 -8.31 63.11 -19.56
N VAL A 29 -7.62 64.10 -18.96
CA VAL A 29 -6.29 63.92 -18.34
C VAL A 29 -6.15 64.53 -16.93
N GLY A 30 -5.55 63.76 -16.01
CA GLY A 30 -4.77 64.24 -14.86
C GLY A 30 -5.52 64.58 -13.57
N PRO A 31 -4.81 64.90 -12.45
CA PRO A 31 -3.35 65.08 -12.34
C PRO A 31 -2.63 64.14 -11.34
N ASP A 32 -1.30 64.26 -11.31
CA ASP A 32 -0.31 63.52 -10.51
C ASP A 32 -0.26 63.87 -9.00
N ARG A 33 -0.07 62.84 -8.15
CA ARG A 33 0.72 62.88 -6.89
C ARG A 33 1.24 61.50 -6.48
N GLY A 34 2.53 61.41 -6.17
CA GLY A 34 3.10 60.45 -5.22
C GLY A 34 3.80 61.16 -4.04
N PRO A 35 4.52 60.46 -3.15
CA PRO A 35 4.60 59.00 -2.97
C PRO A 35 3.92 58.54 -1.66
N GLY A 36 3.65 57.24 -1.55
CA GLY A 36 3.14 56.64 -0.32
C GLY A 36 3.65 55.21 -0.15
N VAL A 37 4.78 55.05 0.57
CA VAL A 37 5.28 53.73 0.95
C VAL A 37 4.32 53.14 1.99
N ARG A 38 3.63 52.06 1.63
CA ARG A 38 3.04 51.14 2.59
C ARG A 38 3.88 49.89 2.60
N GLU A 39 4.39 49.53 3.78
CA GLU A 39 4.91 48.19 4.03
C GLU A 39 3.70 47.25 4.13
N ASP A 40 3.19 46.78 2.99
CA ASP A 40 2.17 45.74 2.98
C ASP A 40 2.84 44.42 3.38
N ARG A 41 2.96 44.23 4.70
CA ARG A 41 3.40 43.00 5.35
C ARG A 41 2.30 41.94 5.25
N GLU A 42 2.01 41.52 4.03
CA GLU A 42 1.37 40.24 3.78
C GLU A 42 2.37 39.13 4.14
N GLY A 43 2.49 38.87 5.44
CA GLY A 43 3.14 37.67 5.93
C GLY A 43 2.39 36.48 5.35
N ALA A 44 3.12 35.58 4.70
CA ALA A 44 2.52 34.38 4.11
C ALA A 44 2.00 33.47 5.22
N GLU A 45 0.72 33.61 5.58
CA GLU A 45 -0.03 32.61 6.30
C GLU A 45 -0.05 31.35 5.43
N MET A 46 0.89 30.45 5.70
CA MET A 46 0.88 29.10 5.14
C MET A 46 -0.31 28.37 5.74
N ASN A 47 -1.50 28.55 5.14
CA ASN A 47 -2.66 27.75 5.46
C ASN A 47 -2.28 26.28 5.33
N ASN A 48 -2.26 25.61 6.48
CA ASN A 48 -1.92 24.21 6.59
C ASN A 48 -3.14 23.37 6.17
N ASP A 49 -3.55 23.54 4.91
CA ASP A 49 -4.62 22.79 4.25
C ASP A 49 -4.21 21.32 4.26
N ALA A 50 -4.63 20.59 5.28
CA ALA A 50 -4.29 19.18 5.48
C ALA A 50 -4.66 18.37 4.22
N TYR A 51 -3.78 17.44 3.83
CA TYR A 51 -3.94 16.71 2.58
C TYR A 51 -5.35 16.07 2.50
N PRO A 52 -6.11 16.30 1.43
CA PRO A 52 -7.51 15.87 1.35
C PRO A 52 -7.68 14.38 1.65
N GLN A 53 -8.44 14.08 2.70
CA GLN A 53 -8.67 12.71 3.14
C GLN A 53 -9.77 12.04 2.28
N GLY A 54 -9.54 10.78 1.93
CA GLY A 54 -10.49 9.95 1.18
C GLY A 54 -10.25 9.91 -0.33
N PRO A 55 -10.93 8.97 -1.02
CA PRO A 55 -10.66 8.63 -2.41
C PRO A 55 -11.05 9.74 -3.38
N ALA A 56 -10.35 9.84 -4.51
CA ALA A 56 -10.81 10.63 -5.66
C ALA A 56 -12.07 9.96 -6.26
N PRO A 57 -13.23 10.65 -6.33
CA PRO A 57 -14.46 10.06 -6.85
C PRO A 57 -14.33 9.52 -8.28
N GLU A 58 -13.49 10.15 -9.10
CA GLU A 58 -13.20 9.73 -10.47
C GLU A 58 -12.44 8.41 -10.53
N VAL A 59 -11.50 8.17 -9.60
CA VAL A 59 -10.78 6.90 -9.46
C VAL A 59 -11.73 5.80 -8.98
N GLY A 60 -12.54 6.08 -7.95
CA GLY A 60 -13.55 5.15 -7.44
C GLY A 60 -14.56 4.72 -8.52
N ALA A 61 -14.98 5.65 -9.38
CA ALA A 61 -15.88 5.36 -10.51
C ALA A 61 -15.25 4.42 -11.55
N VAL A 62 -13.94 4.57 -11.85
CA VAL A 62 -13.22 3.64 -12.73
C VAL A 62 -13.12 2.26 -12.09
N LEU A 63 -12.77 2.17 -10.80
CA LEU A 63 -12.62 0.91 -10.07
C LEU A 63 -13.95 0.13 -10.01
N GLU A 64 -15.05 0.74 -9.57
CA GLU A 64 -16.37 0.07 -9.52
C GLU A 64 -16.89 -0.27 -10.92
N GLY A 65 -16.66 0.57 -11.93
CA GLY A 65 -17.00 0.26 -13.33
C GLY A 65 -16.29 -1.00 -13.84
N LEU A 66 -14.99 -1.12 -13.54
CA LEU A 66 -14.15 -2.26 -13.93
C LEU A 66 -14.50 -3.54 -13.15
N MET A 67 -14.78 -3.43 -11.86
CA MET A 67 -15.24 -4.55 -11.04
C MET A 67 -16.62 -5.05 -11.48
N ALA A 68 -17.53 -4.15 -11.83
CA ALA A 68 -18.83 -4.50 -12.39
C ALA A 68 -18.70 -5.15 -13.79
N GLU A 69 -17.75 -4.73 -14.63
CA GLU A 69 -17.45 -5.41 -15.91
C GLU A 69 -16.99 -6.85 -15.68
N ASN A 70 -15.94 -7.03 -14.87
CA ASN A 70 -15.32 -8.34 -14.72
C ASN A 70 -16.20 -9.31 -13.92
N ARG A 71 -17.01 -8.84 -12.96
CA ARG A 71 -18.01 -9.70 -12.29
C ARG A 71 -19.11 -10.18 -13.25
N ARG A 72 -19.55 -9.36 -14.22
CA ARG A 72 -20.47 -9.82 -15.28
C ARG A 72 -19.86 -10.91 -16.16
N ARG A 73 -18.54 -10.87 -16.38
CA ARG A 73 -17.80 -11.91 -17.11
C ARG A 73 -17.62 -13.18 -16.25
N ALA A 74 -17.30 -13.02 -14.97
CA ALA A 74 -17.11 -14.10 -14.00
C ALA A 74 -18.33 -15.03 -13.87
N ALA A 75 -19.55 -14.49 -14.01
CA ALA A 75 -20.78 -15.27 -14.02
C ALA A 75 -20.81 -16.38 -15.10
N GLY A 76 -20.08 -16.22 -16.21
CA GLY A 76 -19.91 -17.25 -17.25
C GLY A 76 -18.89 -18.35 -16.90
N HIS A 77 -18.16 -18.23 -15.79
CA HIS A 77 -17.07 -19.12 -15.38
C HIS A 77 -17.34 -19.86 -14.05
N GLY A 78 -18.54 -19.74 -13.47
CA GLY A 78 -18.98 -20.50 -12.31
C GLY A 78 -18.75 -19.84 -10.95
N ALA A 79 -19.30 -20.45 -9.89
CA ALA A 79 -19.47 -19.84 -8.57
C ALA A 79 -18.15 -19.43 -7.88
N ALA A 80 -17.08 -20.22 -8.03
CA ALA A 80 -15.77 -19.89 -7.49
C ALA A 80 -15.17 -18.62 -8.13
N CYS A 81 -15.47 -18.37 -9.41
CA CYS A 81 -15.01 -17.17 -10.11
C CYS A 81 -15.80 -15.91 -9.66
N ASP A 82 -17.13 -15.98 -9.53
CA ASP A 82 -17.91 -14.88 -8.94
C ASP A 82 -17.50 -14.59 -7.48
N LEU A 83 -17.17 -15.62 -6.69
CA LEU A 83 -16.64 -15.44 -5.34
C LEU A 83 -15.29 -14.70 -5.35
N LEU A 84 -14.33 -15.15 -6.17
CA LEU A 84 -13.02 -14.50 -6.32
C LEU A 84 -13.16 -13.01 -6.69
N TRP A 85 -14.06 -12.67 -7.62
CA TRP A 85 -14.33 -11.28 -8.02
C TRP A 85 -15.10 -10.47 -6.98
N ARG A 86 -15.94 -11.10 -6.14
CA ARG A 86 -16.55 -10.42 -4.98
C ARG A 86 -15.49 -10.04 -3.95
N GLU A 87 -14.58 -10.95 -3.64
CA GLU A 87 -13.54 -10.75 -2.64
C GLU A 87 -12.44 -9.79 -3.13
N LEU A 88 -12.06 -9.85 -4.41
CA LEU A 88 -11.15 -8.87 -5.00
C LEU A 88 -11.77 -7.46 -5.03
N ARG A 89 -13.06 -7.33 -5.36
CA ARG A 89 -13.76 -6.03 -5.21
C ARG A 89 -13.77 -5.55 -3.76
N ARG A 90 -13.95 -6.45 -2.79
CA ARG A 90 -13.92 -6.14 -1.36
C ARG A 90 -12.54 -5.63 -0.91
N ALA A 91 -11.46 -6.22 -1.40
CA ALA A 91 -10.09 -5.77 -1.14
C ALA A 91 -9.79 -4.39 -1.76
N VAL A 92 -10.25 -4.14 -3.00
CA VAL A 92 -10.04 -2.88 -3.74
C VAL A 92 -10.93 -1.73 -3.24
N ALA A 93 -12.16 -2.02 -2.82
CA ALA A 93 -13.09 -1.01 -2.30
C ALA A 93 -12.70 -0.50 -0.90
N GLY A 94 -12.01 -1.33 -0.10
CA GLY A 94 -11.38 -0.87 1.15
C GLY A 94 -10.14 -0.03 0.87
N GLY A 95 -10.02 1.14 1.52
CA GLY A 95 -8.83 1.97 1.49
C GLY A 95 -9.12 3.47 1.35
N LYS A 96 -8.05 4.28 1.44
CA LYS A 96 -8.12 5.75 1.28
C LYS A 96 -7.94 6.21 -0.18
N HIS A 97 -7.66 5.28 -1.09
CA HIS A 97 -7.19 5.46 -2.48
C HIS A 97 -6.18 6.61 -2.67
N PHE A 98 -5.18 6.64 -1.79
CA PHE A 98 -4.17 7.71 -1.74
C PHE A 98 -3.31 7.79 -3.00
N ARG A 99 -2.89 6.66 -3.59
CA ARG A 99 -2.02 6.64 -4.77
C ARG A 99 -2.78 7.16 -5.98
N GLY A 100 -4.03 6.73 -6.13
CA GLY A 100 -4.94 7.25 -7.14
C GLY A 100 -5.24 8.74 -6.96
N ARG A 101 -5.39 9.20 -5.72
CA ARG A 101 -5.58 10.62 -5.40
C ARG A 101 -4.33 11.45 -5.71
N LEU A 102 -3.14 10.93 -5.42
CA LEU A 102 -1.85 11.58 -5.69
C LEU A 102 -1.62 11.77 -7.21
N VAL A 103 -1.97 10.77 -8.03
CA VAL A 103 -1.95 10.92 -9.51
C VAL A 103 -2.85 12.08 -9.95
N ILE A 104 -4.09 12.12 -9.46
CA ILE A 104 -5.08 13.14 -9.82
C ILE A 104 -4.61 14.55 -9.43
N ASP A 105 -4.18 14.74 -8.19
CA ASP A 105 -3.87 16.07 -7.66
C ASP A 105 -2.53 16.61 -8.19
N VAL A 106 -1.52 15.76 -8.42
CA VAL A 106 -0.26 16.17 -9.10
C VAL A 106 -0.53 16.51 -10.57
N HIS A 107 -1.30 15.69 -11.29
CA HIS A 107 -1.62 15.94 -12.70
C HIS A 107 -2.37 17.28 -12.86
N ARG A 108 -3.37 17.52 -12.00
CA ARG A 108 -4.09 18.81 -11.92
C ARG A 108 -3.15 19.97 -11.57
N GLY A 109 -2.26 19.79 -10.59
CA GLY A 109 -1.30 20.80 -10.18
C GLY A 109 -0.33 21.23 -11.28
N LEU A 110 0.08 20.28 -12.15
CA LEU A 110 0.91 20.52 -13.33
C LEU A 110 0.16 21.16 -14.51
N GLY A 111 -1.15 21.44 -14.38
CA GLY A 111 -2.00 21.97 -15.45
C GLY A 111 -2.51 20.90 -16.43
N GLY A 112 -2.41 19.62 -16.08
CA GLY A 112 -2.86 18.49 -16.89
C GLY A 112 -4.38 18.45 -17.06
N GLY A 113 -4.84 18.49 -18.31
CA GLY A 113 -6.26 18.56 -18.66
C GLY A 113 -6.97 17.21 -18.88
N ASP A 114 -6.26 16.10 -19.03
CA ASP A 114 -6.86 14.78 -19.28
C ASP A 114 -7.22 14.08 -17.96
N HIS A 115 -8.26 14.60 -17.30
CA HIS A 115 -8.77 14.05 -16.06
C HIS A 115 -9.27 12.59 -16.20
N PRO A 116 -9.93 12.15 -17.30
CA PRO A 116 -10.25 10.74 -17.53
C PRO A 116 -9.02 9.82 -17.59
N ALA A 117 -7.96 10.21 -18.29
CA ALA A 117 -6.71 9.44 -18.30
C ALA A 117 -6.04 9.41 -16.92
N ALA A 118 -6.04 10.53 -16.19
CA ALA A 118 -5.50 10.61 -14.84
C ALA A 118 -6.28 9.72 -13.84
N ALA A 119 -7.61 9.65 -13.96
CA ALA A 119 -8.44 8.75 -13.17
C ALA A 119 -8.17 7.27 -13.51
N ARG A 120 -7.96 6.96 -14.80
CA ARG A 120 -7.58 5.61 -15.26
C ARG A 120 -6.20 5.19 -14.75
N LEU A 121 -5.21 6.08 -14.77
CA LEU A 121 -3.89 5.84 -14.16
C LEU A 121 -3.99 5.70 -12.63
N GLY A 122 -4.75 6.56 -11.97
CA GLY A 122 -4.95 6.48 -10.53
C GLY A 122 -5.58 5.15 -10.10
N ALA A 123 -6.58 4.67 -10.84
CA ALA A 123 -7.16 3.35 -10.64
C ALA A 123 -6.16 2.21 -10.92
N ALA A 124 -5.23 2.37 -11.88
CA ALA A 124 -4.18 1.38 -12.13
C ALA A 124 -3.24 1.22 -10.91
N PHE A 125 -2.84 2.30 -10.25
CA PHE A 125 -2.01 2.24 -9.04
C PHE A 125 -2.75 1.68 -7.81
N GLU A 126 -4.06 1.91 -7.68
CA GLU A 126 -4.85 1.27 -6.61
C GLU A 126 -5.06 -0.23 -6.86
N LEU A 127 -5.21 -0.67 -8.12
CA LEU A 127 -5.25 -2.09 -8.48
C LEU A 127 -3.89 -2.77 -8.27
N LEU A 128 -2.79 -2.10 -8.62
CA LEU A 128 -1.44 -2.57 -8.35
C LEU A 128 -1.21 -2.76 -6.83
N HIS A 129 -1.56 -1.75 -6.03
CA HIS A 129 -1.48 -1.81 -4.57
C HIS A 129 -2.36 -2.92 -3.97
N ALA A 130 -3.57 -3.12 -4.48
CA ALA A 130 -4.44 -4.21 -4.03
C ALA A 130 -3.90 -5.59 -4.45
N GLY A 131 -3.24 -5.69 -5.61
CA GLY A 131 -2.55 -6.90 -6.05
C GLY A 131 -1.40 -7.27 -5.13
N PHE A 132 -0.50 -6.31 -4.87
CA PHE A 132 0.58 -6.48 -3.89
C PHE A 132 0.03 -6.85 -2.52
N LEU A 133 -0.89 -6.07 -1.93
CA LEU A 133 -1.43 -6.37 -0.59
C LEU A 133 -1.99 -7.80 -0.45
N VAL A 134 -2.61 -8.36 -1.50
CA VAL A 134 -3.16 -9.72 -1.53
C VAL A 134 -2.08 -10.80 -1.69
N HIS A 135 -0.95 -10.49 -2.34
CA HIS A 135 0.24 -11.34 -2.36
C HIS A 135 1.02 -11.23 -1.05
N ASP A 136 1.19 -10.02 -0.48
CA ASP A 136 1.76 -9.78 0.85
C ASP A 136 0.95 -10.53 1.94
N ASP A 137 -0.39 -10.42 1.90
CA ASP A 137 -1.33 -11.15 2.79
C ASP A 137 -1.08 -12.67 2.78
N LEU A 138 -0.65 -13.23 1.64
CA LEU A 138 -0.34 -14.64 1.47
C LEU A 138 1.07 -14.99 1.97
N ILE A 139 2.07 -14.14 1.65
CA ILE A 139 3.48 -14.32 1.99
C ILE A 139 3.68 -14.25 3.51
N ASP A 140 3.13 -13.23 4.17
CA ASP A 140 3.22 -13.03 5.62
C ASP A 140 2.28 -13.97 6.42
N HIS A 141 1.46 -14.78 5.72
CA HIS A 141 0.41 -15.63 6.29
C HIS A 141 -0.63 -14.87 7.12
N ASP A 142 -0.84 -13.61 6.76
CA ASP A 142 -1.83 -12.72 7.34
C ASP A 142 -3.25 -13.26 7.12
N THR A 143 -4.18 -12.94 8.02
CA THR A 143 -5.62 -13.29 7.86
C THR A 143 -6.54 -12.09 8.01
N VAL A 144 -6.03 -10.95 8.45
CA VAL A 144 -6.79 -9.73 8.73
C VAL A 144 -6.09 -8.54 8.09
N ARG A 145 -6.84 -7.73 7.34
CA ARG A 145 -6.34 -6.54 6.65
C ARG A 145 -7.31 -5.40 6.89
N ARG A 146 -6.86 -4.33 7.55
CA ARG A 146 -7.68 -3.16 7.94
C ARG A 146 -8.87 -3.55 8.84
N GLY A 147 -8.64 -4.45 9.78
CA GLY A 147 -9.63 -4.87 10.80
C GLY A 147 -10.74 -5.81 10.29
N VAL A 148 -10.67 -6.27 9.04
CA VAL A 148 -11.59 -7.26 8.45
C VAL A 148 -10.82 -8.46 7.89
N PRO A 149 -11.43 -9.65 7.75
CA PRO A 149 -10.78 -10.80 7.11
C PRO A 149 -10.25 -10.44 5.71
N ASN A 150 -9.01 -10.81 5.40
CA ASN A 150 -8.43 -10.56 4.08
C ASN A 150 -9.07 -11.45 2.99
N LEU A 151 -8.53 -11.44 1.77
CA LEU A 151 -9.07 -12.24 0.66
C LEU A 151 -8.90 -13.74 0.92
N ALA A 152 -7.72 -14.18 1.36
CA ALA A 152 -7.46 -15.58 1.68
C ALA A 152 -8.40 -16.11 2.76
N ALA A 153 -8.56 -15.39 3.87
CA ALA A 153 -9.46 -15.76 4.96
C ALA A 153 -10.94 -15.88 4.52
N GLY A 154 -11.41 -14.99 3.64
CA GLY A 154 -12.76 -15.08 3.06
C GLY A 154 -12.95 -16.31 2.18
N MET A 155 -11.95 -16.65 1.36
CA MET A 155 -11.96 -17.86 0.52
C MET A 155 -11.85 -19.15 1.35
N HIS A 156 -11.05 -19.16 2.43
CA HIS A 156 -10.98 -20.26 3.40
C HIS A 156 -12.35 -20.49 4.05
N ALA A 157 -12.97 -19.43 4.56
CA ALA A 157 -14.29 -19.50 5.20
C ALA A 157 -15.37 -20.03 4.24
N ALA A 158 -15.35 -19.61 2.97
CA ALA A 158 -16.27 -20.11 1.96
C ALA A 158 -16.08 -21.60 1.65
N ALA A 159 -14.83 -22.09 1.61
CA ALA A 159 -14.54 -23.51 1.43
C ALA A 159 -14.96 -24.35 2.66
N ALA A 160 -14.67 -23.87 3.87
CA ALA A 160 -15.11 -24.52 5.10
C ALA A 160 -16.65 -24.60 5.21
N ALA A 161 -17.36 -23.53 4.83
CA ALA A 161 -18.82 -23.50 4.76
C ALA A 161 -19.40 -24.45 3.69
N ALA A 162 -18.61 -24.82 2.67
CA ALA A 162 -18.95 -25.85 1.68
C ALA A 162 -18.61 -27.28 2.15
N GLY A 163 -18.16 -27.46 3.39
CA GLY A 163 -17.81 -28.76 3.98
C GLY A 163 -16.38 -29.23 3.68
N ALA A 164 -15.49 -28.35 3.19
CA ALA A 164 -14.08 -28.70 3.01
C ALA A 164 -13.36 -28.82 4.36
N GLY A 165 -12.49 -29.81 4.49
CA GLY A 165 -11.56 -29.90 5.62
C GLY A 165 -10.53 -28.77 5.60
N SER A 166 -9.90 -28.50 6.75
CA SER A 166 -8.97 -27.37 6.94
C SER A 166 -7.86 -27.29 5.88
N ALA A 167 -7.16 -28.38 5.58
CA ALA A 167 -6.08 -28.35 4.58
C ALA A 167 -6.59 -28.07 3.14
N PRO A 168 -7.65 -28.73 2.62
CA PRO A 168 -8.29 -28.31 1.37
C PRO A 168 -8.80 -26.87 1.35
N ALA A 169 -9.39 -26.38 2.44
CA ALA A 169 -9.88 -25.00 2.55
C ALA A 169 -8.73 -23.98 2.51
N GLN A 170 -7.62 -24.29 3.18
CA GLN A 170 -6.39 -23.50 3.17
C GLN A 170 -5.75 -23.45 1.78
N HIS A 171 -5.60 -24.61 1.11
CA HIS A 171 -5.03 -24.64 -0.24
C HIS A 171 -5.90 -23.88 -1.27
N PHE A 172 -7.23 -23.91 -1.12
CA PHE A 172 -8.13 -23.10 -1.93
C PHE A 172 -7.97 -21.60 -1.67
N ALA A 173 -7.74 -21.19 -0.42
CA ALA A 173 -7.47 -19.80 -0.06
C ALA A 173 -6.15 -19.28 -0.65
N GLU A 174 -5.08 -20.07 -0.52
CA GLU A 174 -3.74 -19.76 -1.07
C GLU A 174 -3.78 -19.60 -2.59
N ALA A 175 -4.35 -20.59 -3.30
CA ALA A 175 -4.52 -20.53 -4.75
C ALA A 175 -5.38 -19.33 -5.18
N SER A 176 -6.39 -18.96 -4.38
CA SER A 176 -7.23 -17.80 -4.66
C SER A 176 -6.51 -16.47 -4.44
N ALA A 177 -5.62 -16.36 -3.46
CA ALA A 177 -4.82 -15.17 -3.24
C ALA A 177 -3.84 -14.91 -4.41
N VAL A 178 -3.12 -15.95 -4.87
CA VAL A 178 -2.26 -15.85 -6.06
C VAL A 178 -3.07 -15.33 -7.26
N LEU A 179 -4.17 -16.01 -7.59
CA LEU A 179 -5.01 -15.68 -8.76
C LEU A 179 -5.70 -14.30 -8.65
N ALA A 180 -6.04 -13.84 -7.44
CA ALA A 180 -6.61 -12.51 -7.24
C ALA A 180 -5.58 -11.39 -7.46
N GLY A 181 -4.34 -11.56 -6.97
CA GLY A 181 -3.26 -10.62 -7.21
C GLY A 181 -2.86 -10.55 -8.69
N ASP A 182 -2.76 -11.71 -9.36
CA ASP A 182 -2.51 -11.80 -10.81
C ASP A 182 -3.57 -11.02 -11.63
N LEU A 183 -4.85 -11.16 -11.25
CA LEU A 183 -5.95 -10.43 -11.87
C LEU A 183 -5.86 -8.92 -11.60
N ALA A 184 -5.49 -8.50 -10.39
CA ALA A 184 -5.36 -7.08 -10.04
C ALA A 184 -4.21 -6.41 -10.81
N ILE A 185 -3.04 -7.04 -10.85
CA ILE A 185 -1.86 -6.57 -11.61
C ILE A 185 -2.14 -6.57 -13.12
N GLY A 186 -2.78 -7.63 -13.63
CA GLY A 186 -3.22 -7.69 -15.03
C GLY A 186 -4.23 -6.61 -15.41
N LEU A 187 -5.13 -6.23 -14.49
CA LEU A 187 -6.03 -5.09 -14.68
C LEU A 187 -5.30 -3.74 -14.64
N ALA A 188 -4.26 -3.57 -13.80
CA ALA A 188 -3.44 -2.35 -13.81
C ALA A 188 -2.76 -2.14 -15.18
N HIS A 189 -2.15 -3.20 -15.75
CA HIS A 189 -1.61 -3.15 -17.12
C HIS A 189 -2.69 -2.82 -18.17
N ARG A 190 -3.89 -3.42 -18.06
CA ARG A 190 -5.01 -3.11 -18.94
C ARG A 190 -5.40 -1.63 -18.88
N LEU A 191 -5.50 -1.05 -17.69
CA LEU A 191 -5.84 0.38 -17.54
C LEU A 191 -4.75 1.30 -18.12
N VAL A 192 -3.46 0.98 -17.95
CA VAL A 192 -2.38 1.74 -18.61
C VAL A 192 -2.45 1.62 -20.14
N ALA A 193 -2.74 0.43 -20.68
CA ALA A 193 -2.90 0.22 -22.11
C ALA A 193 -4.15 0.93 -22.70
N GLU A 194 -5.19 1.14 -21.88
CA GLU A 194 -6.41 1.89 -22.22
C GLU A 194 -6.26 3.43 -22.02
N VAL A 195 -5.07 3.96 -21.72
CA VAL A 195 -4.84 5.42 -21.67
C VAL A 195 -4.86 6.01 -23.08
N ASP A 196 -5.75 6.97 -23.31
CA ASP A 196 -5.89 7.71 -24.56
C ASP A 196 -4.64 8.56 -24.89
N GLY A 197 -4.42 8.87 -26.17
CA GLY A 197 -3.29 9.71 -26.63
C GLY A 197 -2.22 9.00 -27.48
N PRO A 198 -1.01 9.58 -27.61
CA PRO A 198 0.06 9.08 -28.48
C PRO A 198 0.59 7.69 -28.07
N ALA A 199 1.07 6.91 -29.05
CA ALA A 199 1.69 5.61 -28.77
C ALA A 199 2.95 5.73 -27.87
N ARG A 200 3.70 6.83 -27.99
CA ARG A 200 4.84 7.13 -27.10
C ARG A 200 4.42 7.30 -25.64
N LEU A 201 3.29 7.99 -25.39
CA LEU A 201 2.76 8.23 -24.04
C LEU A 201 2.38 6.90 -23.36
N ARG A 202 1.64 6.03 -24.05
CA ARG A 202 1.35 4.67 -23.56
C ARG A 202 2.62 3.85 -23.34
N GLY A 203 3.64 4.02 -24.18
CA GLY A 203 4.96 3.40 -23.98
C GLY A 203 5.61 3.84 -22.66
N GLU A 204 5.82 5.15 -22.47
CA GLU A 204 6.43 5.69 -21.24
C GLU A 204 5.66 5.29 -19.97
N LEU A 205 4.33 5.20 -20.03
CA LEU A 205 3.50 4.76 -18.91
C LEU A 205 3.54 3.23 -18.68
N ALA A 206 3.66 2.42 -19.75
CA ALA A 206 3.73 0.97 -19.66
C ALA A 206 5.08 0.49 -19.14
N GLU A 207 6.18 1.08 -19.61
CA GLU A 207 7.53 0.82 -19.06
C GLU A 207 7.61 1.25 -17.59
N LEU A 208 7.03 2.40 -17.22
CA LEU A 208 6.95 2.81 -15.81
C LEU A 208 6.19 1.80 -14.94
N LEU A 209 5.05 1.27 -15.40
CA LEU A 209 4.31 0.26 -14.64
C LEU A 209 5.11 -1.05 -14.54
N TRP A 210 5.81 -1.45 -15.61
CA TRP A 210 6.71 -2.60 -15.59
C TRP A 210 7.86 -2.42 -14.59
N ASP A 211 8.58 -1.30 -14.65
CA ASP A 211 9.64 -0.96 -13.69
C ASP A 211 9.10 -0.98 -12.25
N THR A 212 7.88 -0.46 -12.04
CA THR A 212 7.22 -0.44 -10.72
C THR A 212 7.02 -1.86 -10.17
N ILE A 213 6.55 -2.78 -11.02
CA ILE A 213 6.38 -4.20 -10.65
C ILE A 213 7.74 -4.86 -10.41
N PHE A 214 8.70 -4.66 -11.29
CA PHE A 214 10.02 -5.26 -11.19
C PHE A 214 10.77 -4.84 -9.91
N VAL A 215 10.76 -3.54 -9.59
CA VAL A 215 11.42 -2.99 -8.41
C VAL A 215 10.75 -3.45 -7.11
N SER A 216 9.41 -3.43 -7.03
CA SER A 216 8.73 -3.87 -5.80
C SER A 216 8.77 -5.39 -5.60
N VAL A 217 8.78 -6.21 -6.66
CA VAL A 217 9.04 -7.65 -6.54
C VAL A 217 10.47 -7.94 -6.07
N ALA A 218 11.47 -7.15 -6.50
CA ALA A 218 12.83 -7.27 -5.99
C ALA A 218 12.94 -6.88 -4.51
N GLY A 219 12.31 -5.76 -4.11
CA GLY A 219 12.25 -5.33 -2.71
C GLY A 219 11.55 -6.34 -1.80
N GLU A 220 10.43 -6.91 -2.24
CA GLU A 220 9.69 -7.93 -1.48
C GLU A 220 10.52 -9.21 -1.28
N LEU A 221 11.16 -9.70 -2.35
CA LEU A 221 12.01 -10.89 -2.28
C LEU A 221 13.21 -10.70 -1.35
N ASP A 222 13.83 -9.52 -1.36
CA ASP A 222 14.95 -9.20 -0.47
C ASP A 222 14.50 -9.01 1.00
N ASP A 223 13.29 -8.49 1.26
CA ASP A 223 12.71 -8.40 2.61
C ASP A 223 12.42 -9.79 3.20
N VAL A 224 11.81 -10.68 2.41
CA VAL A 224 11.59 -12.09 2.79
C VAL A 224 12.91 -12.83 3.02
N ALA A 225 13.91 -12.62 2.15
CA ALA A 225 15.25 -13.18 2.34
C ALA A 225 15.96 -12.66 3.59
N ALA A 226 15.70 -11.39 3.97
CA ALA A 226 16.21 -10.76 5.18
C ALA A 226 15.55 -11.29 6.45
N GLY A 227 14.22 -11.46 6.46
CA GLY A 227 13.47 -12.05 7.58
C GLY A 227 13.88 -13.49 7.88
N HIS A 228 14.11 -14.29 6.83
CA HIS A 228 14.68 -15.63 6.96
C HIS A 228 16.20 -15.67 7.26
N GLY A 229 16.86 -14.51 7.40
CA GLY A 229 18.28 -14.42 7.75
C GLY A 229 19.23 -15.05 6.72
N LEU A 230 18.81 -15.13 5.45
CA LEU A 230 19.61 -15.78 4.40
C LEU A 230 20.91 -15.00 4.11
N TRP A 231 20.82 -13.67 4.13
CA TRP A 231 21.92 -12.73 3.86
C TRP A 231 22.06 -11.73 5.02
N GLU A 232 23.28 -11.22 5.28
CA GLU A 232 23.45 -10.09 6.21
C GLU A 232 23.00 -8.77 5.55
N VAL A 233 22.02 -8.12 6.15
CA VAL A 233 21.48 -6.83 5.68
C VAL A 233 22.11 -5.67 6.44
N SER A 234 22.79 -4.78 5.71
CA SER A 234 23.25 -3.50 6.22
C SER A 234 22.11 -2.50 6.34
N HIS A 235 22.28 -1.45 7.15
CA HIS A 235 21.31 -0.36 7.26
C HIS A 235 21.01 0.28 5.89
N GLU A 236 22.04 0.46 5.05
CA GLU A 236 21.92 0.94 3.67
C GLU A 236 21.05 0.02 2.80
N LYS A 237 21.25 -1.31 2.84
CA LYS A 237 20.39 -2.23 2.05
C LYS A 237 18.98 -2.32 2.62
N ALA A 238 18.74 -2.23 3.93
CA ALA A 238 17.39 -2.15 4.47
C ALA A 238 16.64 -0.88 4.02
N MET A 239 17.34 0.26 3.94
CA MET A 239 16.75 1.49 3.37
C MET A 239 16.45 1.33 1.87
N SER A 240 17.30 0.61 1.12
CA SER A 240 17.04 0.26 -0.29
C SER A 240 15.83 -0.67 -0.41
N ILE A 241 15.73 -1.72 0.41
CA ILE A 241 14.59 -2.65 0.47
C ILE A 241 13.29 -1.90 0.76
N ALA A 242 13.27 -1.03 1.78
CA ALA A 242 12.12 -0.19 2.10
C ALA A 242 11.70 0.73 0.93
N ALA A 243 12.67 1.25 0.17
CA ALA A 243 12.41 2.07 -1.00
C ALA A 243 11.89 1.27 -2.20
N GLU A 244 12.48 0.10 -2.45
CA GLU A 244 12.13 -0.85 -3.51
C GLU A 244 10.71 -1.42 -3.28
N LYS A 245 10.48 -1.97 -2.07
CA LYS A 245 9.22 -2.56 -1.61
C LYS A 245 8.07 -1.56 -1.59
N THR A 246 8.22 -0.41 -0.90
CA THR A 246 7.08 0.51 -0.67
C THR A 246 7.20 1.84 -1.40
N ALA A 247 8.33 2.54 -1.30
CA ALA A 247 8.41 3.95 -1.72
C ALA A 247 8.14 4.13 -3.22
N PHE A 248 8.67 3.23 -4.05
CA PHE A 248 8.59 3.34 -5.50
C PHE A 248 7.15 3.27 -6.01
N TYR A 249 6.40 2.20 -5.70
CA TYR A 249 5.01 2.06 -6.16
C TYR A 249 4.02 2.99 -5.44
N SER A 250 4.36 3.47 -4.24
CA SER A 250 3.42 4.22 -3.40
C SER A 250 3.48 5.73 -3.57
N PHE A 251 4.63 6.28 -3.98
CA PHE A 251 4.80 7.72 -4.14
C PHE A 251 5.53 8.06 -5.44
N GLN A 252 6.70 7.48 -5.70
CA GLN A 252 7.54 7.87 -6.83
C GLN A 252 6.86 7.59 -8.19
N ALA A 253 6.42 6.36 -8.45
CA ALA A 253 5.77 6.00 -9.70
C ALA A 253 4.39 6.69 -9.91
N PRO A 254 3.49 6.83 -8.91
CA PRO A 254 2.28 7.65 -9.04
C PRO A 254 2.57 9.11 -9.45
N VAL A 255 3.54 9.77 -8.82
CA VAL A 255 3.90 11.17 -9.12
C VAL A 255 4.54 11.26 -10.51
N ARG A 256 5.45 10.33 -10.86
CA ARG A 256 6.07 10.24 -12.19
C ARG A 256 5.02 10.02 -13.29
N ALA A 257 4.04 9.15 -13.07
CA ALA A 257 2.98 8.86 -14.04
C ALA A 257 2.09 10.10 -14.30
N ALA A 258 1.77 10.87 -13.26
CA ALA A 258 1.08 12.15 -13.39
C ALA A 258 1.89 13.17 -14.21
N ALA A 259 3.22 13.22 -13.99
CA ALA A 259 4.14 14.09 -14.72
C ALA A 259 4.33 13.69 -16.20
N ILE A 260 4.36 12.39 -16.49
CA ILE A 260 4.36 11.85 -17.86
C ILE A 260 3.03 12.21 -18.57
N LEU A 261 1.89 12.01 -17.91
CA LEU A 261 0.57 12.33 -18.49
C LEU A 261 0.34 13.83 -18.70
N ALA A 262 0.93 14.69 -17.86
CA ALA A 262 0.91 16.14 -18.03
C ALA A 262 1.92 16.67 -19.08
N ASP A 263 2.70 15.78 -19.72
CA ASP A 263 3.87 16.09 -20.56
C ASP A 263 4.85 17.09 -19.90
N ALA A 264 5.10 16.91 -18.60
CA ALA A 264 5.95 17.81 -17.83
C ALA A 264 7.41 17.82 -18.36
N PRO A 265 8.14 18.95 -18.29
CA PRO A 265 9.54 19.02 -18.69
C PRO A 265 10.45 18.05 -17.93
N ALA A 266 11.54 17.59 -18.54
CA ALA A 266 12.45 16.58 -17.97
C ALA A 266 12.90 16.91 -16.53
N GLY A 267 13.44 18.11 -16.29
CA GLY A 267 13.87 18.54 -14.95
C GLY A 267 12.72 18.69 -13.93
N ALA A 268 11.46 18.79 -14.38
CA ALA A 268 10.31 18.70 -13.48
C ALA A 268 9.99 17.23 -13.15
N ARG A 269 10.13 16.29 -14.10
CA ARG A 269 10.00 14.84 -13.85
C ARG A 269 11.08 14.34 -12.89
N GLU A 270 12.35 14.70 -13.14
CA GLU A 270 13.51 14.34 -12.30
C GLU A 270 13.34 14.81 -10.85
N LEU A 271 12.93 16.06 -10.65
CA LEU A 271 12.66 16.64 -9.34
C LEU A 271 11.46 15.97 -8.64
N LEU A 272 10.40 15.66 -9.39
CA LEU A 272 9.24 14.92 -8.88
C LEU A 272 9.56 13.48 -8.50
N ASP A 273 10.53 12.84 -9.18
CA ASP A 273 11.05 11.52 -8.82
C ASP A 273 11.80 11.57 -7.48
N GLU A 274 12.67 12.56 -7.27
CA GLU A 274 13.40 12.77 -6.01
C GLU A 274 12.44 13.00 -4.84
N ILE A 275 11.44 13.87 -5.02
CA ILE A 275 10.43 14.16 -4.00
C ILE A 275 9.55 12.93 -3.73
N GLY A 276 9.12 12.22 -4.77
CA GLY A 276 8.32 11.00 -4.64
C GLY A 276 9.08 9.89 -3.91
N HIS A 277 10.37 9.71 -4.19
CA HIS A 277 11.24 8.81 -3.45
C HIS A 277 11.32 9.19 -1.97
N GLY A 278 11.60 10.47 -1.67
CA GLY A 278 11.71 10.97 -0.31
C GLY A 278 10.43 10.82 0.52
N LEU A 279 9.25 11.13 -0.07
CA LEU A 279 7.96 10.89 0.58
C LEU A 279 7.79 9.40 0.93
N GLY A 280 8.09 8.50 0.00
CA GLY A 280 7.90 7.07 0.22
C GLY A 280 8.86 6.46 1.24
N VAL A 281 10.11 6.92 1.30
CA VAL A 281 11.07 6.50 2.33
C VAL A 281 10.65 7.00 3.71
N ALA A 282 10.25 8.27 3.83
CA ALA A 282 9.74 8.81 5.10
C ALA A 282 8.43 8.14 5.54
N PHE A 283 7.55 7.78 4.59
CA PHE A 283 6.34 7.01 4.87
C PHE A 283 6.67 5.63 5.44
N GLN A 284 7.58 4.86 4.83
CA GLN A 284 7.91 3.52 5.36
C GLN A 284 8.56 3.59 6.75
N LEU A 285 9.44 4.58 7.01
CA LEU A 285 9.99 4.79 8.36
C LEU A 285 8.92 5.15 9.40
N ALA A 286 7.82 5.80 9.00
CA ALA A 286 6.68 6.04 9.87
C ALA A 286 5.84 4.75 10.06
N ASP A 287 5.62 3.98 9.00
CA ASP A 287 4.86 2.72 9.00
C ASP A 287 5.56 1.65 9.87
N ASP A 288 6.90 1.54 9.80
CA ASP A 288 7.74 0.71 10.68
C ASP A 288 7.51 0.98 12.18
N LEU A 289 7.20 2.24 12.55
CA LEU A 289 6.88 2.63 13.93
C LEU A 289 5.41 2.42 14.26
N VAL A 290 4.50 2.69 13.31
CA VAL A 290 3.05 2.53 13.51
C VAL A 290 2.69 1.05 13.65
N GLY A 291 3.16 0.17 12.76
CA GLY A 291 2.85 -1.27 12.77
C GLY A 291 3.19 -1.94 14.11
N LEU A 292 4.36 -1.60 14.67
CA LEU A 292 4.86 -2.22 15.89
C LEU A 292 4.36 -1.58 17.20
N PHE A 293 4.04 -0.28 17.23
CA PHE A 293 3.67 0.41 18.48
C PHE A 293 2.21 0.88 18.58
N ALA A 294 1.50 1.03 17.45
CA ALA A 294 0.09 1.39 17.48
C ALA A 294 -0.81 0.20 17.89
N PRO A 295 -2.02 0.44 18.44
CA PRO A 295 -2.98 -0.61 18.72
C PRO A 295 -3.45 -1.34 17.45
N GLU A 296 -3.85 -2.60 17.57
CA GLU A 296 -4.39 -3.39 16.45
C GLU A 296 -5.70 -2.81 15.90
N GLU A 297 -6.45 -2.06 16.73
CA GLU A 297 -7.62 -1.27 16.32
C GLU A 297 -7.28 -0.07 15.41
N VAL A 298 -6.00 0.34 15.35
CA VAL A 298 -5.50 1.45 14.52
C VAL A 298 -4.77 0.95 13.29
N THR A 299 -3.93 -0.08 13.41
CA THR A 299 -3.23 -0.70 12.27
C THR A 299 -4.17 -1.57 11.43
N GLY A 300 -5.16 -2.22 12.07
CA GLY A 300 -6.00 -3.22 11.44
C GLY A 300 -5.24 -4.49 11.01
N LYS A 301 -4.07 -4.75 11.61
CA LYS A 301 -3.23 -5.95 11.51
C LYS A 301 -2.80 -6.39 12.92
N SER A 302 -2.26 -7.60 13.09
CA SER A 302 -1.66 -7.98 14.37
C SER A 302 -0.18 -7.65 14.47
N SER A 303 0.17 -6.81 15.45
CA SER A 303 1.54 -6.43 15.84
C SER A 303 2.42 -7.60 16.34
N LEU A 304 1.87 -8.80 16.40
CA LEU A 304 2.60 -10.05 16.63
C LEU A 304 3.24 -10.59 15.35
N SER A 305 2.64 -10.34 14.18
CA SER A 305 3.09 -10.87 12.90
C SER A 305 4.45 -10.26 12.52
N ASP A 306 4.56 -8.94 12.58
CA ASP A 306 5.78 -8.16 12.33
C ASP A 306 7.02 -8.72 13.09
N LEU A 307 6.82 -9.19 14.33
CA LEU A 307 7.87 -9.78 15.17
C LEU A 307 8.15 -11.27 14.88
N ARG A 308 7.16 -12.01 14.36
CA ARG A 308 7.28 -13.41 13.92
C ARG A 308 7.93 -13.53 12.55
N GLU A 309 7.68 -12.57 11.66
CA GLU A 309 8.30 -12.44 10.33
C GLU A 309 9.79 -12.08 10.44
N GLY A 310 10.17 -11.34 11.50
CA GLY A 310 11.56 -11.06 11.84
C GLY A 310 12.27 -10.08 10.89
N LYS A 311 11.51 -9.33 10.09
CA LYS A 311 11.97 -8.42 9.04
C LYS A 311 13.07 -7.46 9.52
N ALA A 312 14.04 -7.19 8.64
CA ALA A 312 15.23 -6.40 8.95
C ALA A 312 14.98 -4.89 8.83
N THR A 313 13.88 -4.41 9.41
CA THR A 313 13.43 -3.01 9.34
C THR A 313 14.46 -2.02 9.92
N SER A 314 14.34 -0.74 9.56
CA SER A 314 15.25 0.30 10.06
C SER A 314 15.31 0.30 11.60
N LEU A 315 14.14 0.17 12.23
CA LEU A 315 13.98 0.03 13.67
C LEU A 315 14.76 -1.17 14.26
N MET A 316 14.68 -2.34 13.63
CA MET A 316 15.39 -3.54 14.11
C MET A 316 16.91 -3.44 13.89
N LEU A 317 17.36 -2.80 12.81
CA LEU A 317 18.79 -2.57 12.58
C LEU A 317 19.40 -1.55 13.55
N HIS A 318 18.66 -0.51 13.92
CA HIS A 318 19.07 0.38 15.02
C HIS A 318 19.07 -0.36 16.36
N ALA A 319 18.05 -1.18 16.64
CA ALA A 319 17.98 -1.99 17.85
C ALA A 319 19.20 -2.92 17.99
N ARG A 320 19.67 -3.53 16.89
CA ARG A 320 20.90 -4.37 16.83
C ARG A 320 22.16 -3.68 17.34
N THR A 321 22.25 -2.34 17.26
CA THR A 321 23.41 -1.57 17.75
C THR A 321 23.33 -1.23 19.25
N LEU A 322 22.18 -1.43 19.88
CA LEU A 322 21.87 -1.00 21.24
C LEU A 322 21.82 -2.20 22.22
N PRO A 323 22.00 -1.98 23.55
CA PRO A 323 21.94 -3.05 24.54
C PRO A 323 20.64 -3.87 24.52
N VAL A 324 19.54 -3.27 24.08
CA VAL A 324 18.22 -3.90 23.93
C VAL A 324 18.24 -5.14 23.04
N TRP A 325 19.16 -5.21 22.05
CA TRP A 325 19.27 -6.38 21.16
C TRP A 325 19.45 -7.70 21.93
N SER A 326 20.12 -7.65 23.08
CA SER A 326 20.32 -8.83 23.93
C SER A 326 19.02 -9.46 24.45
N SER A 327 17.92 -8.70 24.50
CA SER A 327 16.56 -9.13 24.89
C SER A 327 15.65 -9.45 23.70
N LEU A 328 16.07 -9.13 22.46
CA LEU A 328 15.23 -9.25 21.26
C LEU A 328 15.69 -10.38 20.32
N ARG A 329 17.01 -10.56 20.16
CA ARG A 329 17.61 -11.42 19.12
C ARG A 329 17.17 -12.90 19.17
N ASP A 330 16.90 -13.41 20.38
CA ASP A 330 16.56 -14.82 20.63
C ASP A 330 15.03 -15.07 20.55
N HIS A 331 14.27 -14.04 20.19
CA HIS A 331 12.81 -14.01 20.12
C HIS A 331 12.27 -13.53 18.75
N LEU A 332 12.95 -12.60 18.09
CA LEU A 332 12.60 -12.11 16.75
C LEU A 332 12.66 -13.26 15.72
N GLY A 333 11.68 -13.32 14.79
CA GLY A 333 11.64 -14.34 13.74
C GLY A 333 11.12 -15.72 14.19
N ARG A 334 10.64 -15.85 15.43
CA ARG A 334 10.09 -17.12 15.95
C ARG A 334 8.60 -17.25 15.67
N ALA A 335 8.23 -18.22 14.83
CA ALA A 335 6.82 -18.56 14.58
C ALA A 335 6.01 -18.92 15.85
N ASP A 336 6.67 -19.41 16.91
CA ASP A 336 6.06 -19.74 18.21
C ASP A 336 6.06 -18.57 19.22
N LEU A 337 6.47 -17.37 18.81
CA LEU A 337 6.44 -16.16 19.66
C LEU A 337 5.02 -15.90 20.20
N ASP A 338 4.89 -15.75 21.51
CA ASP A 338 3.63 -15.46 22.20
C ASP A 338 3.42 -13.94 22.45
N MET A 339 2.18 -13.55 22.74
CA MET A 339 1.80 -12.14 22.95
C MET A 339 2.44 -11.48 24.17
N ALA A 340 2.77 -12.23 25.23
CA ALA A 340 3.39 -11.67 26.43
C ALA A 340 4.88 -11.39 26.18
N THR A 341 5.56 -12.29 25.48
CA THR A 341 6.93 -12.10 25.01
C THR A 341 7.01 -10.95 23.99
N ALA A 342 6.07 -10.89 23.02
CA ALA A 342 5.98 -9.78 22.07
C ALA A 342 5.75 -8.41 22.75
N GLU A 343 4.89 -8.33 23.76
CA GLU A 343 4.66 -7.09 24.51
C GLU A 343 5.88 -6.68 25.35
N ALA A 344 6.64 -7.64 25.89
CA ALA A 344 7.91 -7.37 26.55
C ALA A 344 8.97 -6.85 25.56
N MET A 345 9.05 -7.43 24.36
CA MET A 345 9.92 -6.96 23.27
C MET A 345 9.56 -5.51 22.86
N ARG A 346 8.27 -5.22 22.62
CA ARG A 346 7.77 -3.86 22.33
C ARG A 346 8.10 -2.89 23.46
N THR A 347 7.88 -3.28 24.71
CA THR A 347 8.19 -2.48 25.91
C THR A 347 9.65 -2.05 25.95
N GLU A 348 10.58 -3.00 25.81
CA GLU A 348 12.02 -2.71 25.92
C GLU A 348 12.55 -1.97 24.67
N LEU A 349 12.01 -2.26 23.50
CA LEU A 349 12.34 -1.52 22.27
C LEU A 349 11.84 -0.07 22.33
N ALA A 350 10.62 0.18 22.84
CA ALA A 350 10.08 1.52 23.08
C ALA A 350 10.87 2.34 24.12
N ARG A 351 11.63 1.66 24.99
CA ARG A 351 12.55 2.27 25.98
C ARG A 351 13.96 2.51 25.42
N SER A 352 14.28 1.93 24.27
CA SER A 352 15.58 2.09 23.61
C SER A 352 15.67 3.40 22.81
N GLY A 353 16.86 3.71 22.31
CA GLY A 353 17.05 4.83 21.37
C GLY A 353 16.57 4.56 19.94
N ALA A 354 16.23 3.31 19.58
CA ALA A 354 15.95 2.94 18.19
C ALA A 354 14.71 3.66 17.59
N PRO A 355 13.56 3.80 18.29
CA PRO A 355 12.43 4.56 17.75
C PRO A 355 12.74 6.04 17.52
N VAL A 356 13.55 6.65 18.40
CA VAL A 356 13.96 8.07 18.31
C VAL A 356 14.85 8.29 17.09
N GLU A 357 15.74 7.34 16.79
CA GLU A 357 16.60 7.40 15.61
C GLU A 357 15.82 7.22 14.30
N VAL A 358 14.82 6.32 14.26
CA VAL A 358 13.92 6.15 13.10
C VAL A 358 13.08 7.42 12.85
N ASP A 359 12.49 8.00 13.90
CA ASP A 359 11.75 9.26 13.83
C ASP A 359 12.65 10.41 13.31
N ARG A 360 13.87 10.53 13.85
CA ARG A 360 14.87 11.51 13.38
C ARG A 360 15.18 11.33 11.90
N GLN A 361 15.41 10.09 11.45
CA GLN A 361 15.71 9.80 10.04
C GLN A 361 14.54 10.18 9.12
N ALA A 362 13.30 9.86 9.51
CA ALA A 362 12.12 10.22 8.74
C ALA A 362 11.93 11.75 8.64
N ARG A 363 12.05 12.47 9.77
CA ARG A 363 11.95 13.93 9.80
C ARG A 363 13.06 14.62 9.02
N GLU A 364 14.28 14.06 9.01
CA GLU A 364 15.38 14.60 8.21
C GLU A 364 15.18 14.41 6.69
N VAL A 365 14.52 13.33 6.25
CA VAL A 365 14.09 13.18 4.85
C VAL A 365 13.04 14.25 4.50
N LEU A 366 12.03 14.44 5.36
CA LEU A 366 10.96 15.44 5.15
C LEU A 366 11.47 16.88 5.23
N ALA A 367 12.51 17.16 6.03
CA ALA A 367 13.16 18.46 6.09
C ALA A 367 13.87 18.81 4.78
N ARG A 368 14.74 17.92 4.27
CA ARG A 368 15.42 18.10 2.96
C ARG A 368 14.41 18.28 1.84
N LEU A 369 13.34 17.49 1.85
CA LEU A 369 12.26 17.54 0.86
C LEU A 369 11.56 18.92 0.84
N ARG A 370 11.41 19.59 1.99
CA ARG A 370 10.90 20.97 2.06
C ARG A 370 11.89 22.00 1.54
N GLU A 371 13.18 21.86 1.82
CA GLU A 371 14.23 22.75 1.29
C GLU A 371 14.24 22.67 -0.24
N THR A 372 14.20 21.46 -0.80
CA THR A 372 14.07 21.19 -2.23
C THR A 372 12.77 21.79 -2.81
N LEU A 373 11.62 21.60 -2.17
CA LEU A 373 10.33 22.18 -2.61
C LEU A 373 10.29 23.72 -2.53
N ALA A 374 11.02 24.35 -1.61
CA ALA A 374 11.10 25.80 -1.49
C ALA A 374 11.92 26.45 -2.63
N GLY A 375 12.90 25.72 -3.18
CA GLY A 375 13.64 26.11 -4.39
C GLY A 375 12.99 25.69 -5.71
N ALA A 376 11.91 24.90 -5.68
CA ALA A 376 11.36 24.20 -6.83
C ALA A 376 10.54 25.07 -7.79
N ALA A 377 10.82 24.95 -9.09
CA ALA A 377 10.03 25.56 -10.17
C ALA A 377 8.79 24.72 -10.57
N LEU A 378 8.19 23.97 -9.64
CA LEU A 378 7.04 23.07 -9.90
C LEU A 378 5.67 23.78 -9.93
N GLY A 379 5.60 25.02 -9.46
CA GLY A 379 4.36 25.79 -9.36
C GLY A 379 3.57 25.52 -8.06
N PRO A 380 2.83 26.52 -7.54
CA PRO A 380 2.32 26.49 -6.17
C PRO A 380 1.26 25.42 -5.90
N ALA A 381 0.57 24.93 -6.93
CA ALA A 381 -0.41 23.85 -6.80
C ALA A 381 0.28 22.50 -6.51
N VAL A 382 1.30 22.14 -7.31
CA VAL A 382 2.09 20.90 -7.11
C VAL A 382 2.82 20.94 -5.78
N THR A 383 3.45 22.07 -5.44
CA THR A 383 4.14 22.26 -4.16
C THR A 383 3.19 22.05 -2.97
N ARG A 384 1.94 22.55 -3.02
CA ARG A 384 0.96 22.32 -1.95
C ARG A 384 0.56 20.85 -1.81
N VAL A 385 0.35 20.14 -2.92
CA VAL A 385 0.00 18.71 -2.93
C VAL A 385 1.12 17.89 -2.27
N LEU A 386 2.38 18.16 -2.60
CA LEU A 386 3.54 17.43 -2.07
C LEU A 386 3.86 17.82 -0.61
N LEU A 387 3.71 19.09 -0.23
CA LEU A 387 3.81 19.53 1.18
C LEU A 387 2.69 18.92 2.05
N GLY A 388 1.48 18.79 1.53
CA GLY A 388 0.38 18.12 2.23
C GLY A 388 0.67 16.63 2.46
N ALA A 389 1.23 15.94 1.45
CA ALA A 389 1.67 14.56 1.59
C ALA A 389 2.77 14.41 2.66
N ALA A 390 3.74 15.34 2.71
CA ALA A 390 4.76 15.38 3.77
C ALA A 390 4.14 15.60 5.16
N GLY A 391 3.19 16.54 5.30
CA GLY A 391 2.48 16.80 6.56
C GLY A 391 1.62 15.62 7.04
N MET A 392 1.09 14.80 6.12
CA MET A 392 0.40 13.55 6.46
C MET A 392 1.36 12.54 7.12
N ILE A 393 2.59 12.43 6.61
CA ILE A 393 3.63 11.55 7.17
C ILE A 393 4.06 12.05 8.55
N GLU A 394 4.20 13.37 8.75
CA GLU A 394 4.51 13.95 10.07
C GLU A 394 3.42 13.68 11.10
N ALA A 395 2.14 13.84 10.75
CA ALA A 395 1.04 13.48 11.65
C ALA A 395 1.07 11.97 12.03
N SER A 396 1.55 11.11 11.12
CA SER A 396 1.78 9.68 11.39
C SER A 396 2.97 9.45 12.35
N LEU A 397 4.07 10.18 12.18
CA LEU A 397 5.24 10.14 13.06
C LEU A 397 4.93 10.67 14.47
N ASP A 398 4.16 11.76 14.57
CA ASP A 398 3.74 12.34 15.84
C ASP A 398 2.84 11.36 16.63
N GLY A 399 1.87 10.74 15.95
CA GLY A 399 1.05 9.67 16.54
C GLY A 399 1.87 8.43 16.93
N ALA A 400 2.84 8.03 16.11
CA ALA A 400 3.76 6.94 16.44
C ALA A 400 4.62 7.25 17.67
N ALA A 401 5.11 8.49 17.81
CA ALA A 401 5.85 8.95 18.99
C ALA A 401 4.99 8.92 20.26
N GLU A 402 3.70 9.29 20.18
CA GLU A 402 2.77 9.11 21.31
C GLU A 402 2.60 7.64 21.71
N TYR A 403 2.47 6.74 20.73
CA TYR A 403 2.35 5.31 20.98
C TYR A 403 3.61 4.71 21.60
N VAL A 404 4.81 4.99 21.05
CA VAL A 404 6.11 4.63 21.64
C VAL A 404 6.19 5.11 23.09
N ALA A 405 5.90 6.40 23.32
CA ALA A 405 6.00 6.99 24.65
C ALA A 405 4.97 6.40 25.63
N ARG A 406 3.80 5.95 25.16
CA ARG A 406 2.80 5.23 25.97
C ARG A 406 3.28 3.83 26.33
N THR A 407 3.81 3.07 25.38
CA THR A 407 4.33 1.70 25.58
C THR A 407 5.55 1.69 26.51
N ALA A 408 6.42 2.70 26.43
CA ALA A 408 7.51 2.88 27.39
C ALA A 408 7.03 3.17 28.84
N ARG A 409 5.82 3.76 29.00
CA ARG A 409 5.22 4.15 30.29
C ARG A 409 4.42 3.03 30.97
N THR A 410 3.64 2.22 30.25
CA THR A 410 2.78 1.17 30.84
C THR A 410 3.54 0.20 31.73
N ALA A 411 4.76 -0.19 31.32
CA ALA A 411 5.64 -1.05 32.09
C ALA A 411 6.41 -0.34 33.25
N ARG A 412 6.07 0.91 33.60
CA ARG A 412 6.45 1.54 34.89
C ARG A 412 5.37 1.41 35.95
N THR A 413 4.13 1.09 35.56
CA THR A 413 2.97 0.97 36.45
C THR A 413 2.56 -0.48 36.74
N ALA A 414 3.13 -1.46 36.02
CA ALA A 414 3.06 -2.86 36.43
C ALA A 414 3.80 -3.04 37.78
N PRO A 415 3.17 -3.59 38.83
CA PRO A 415 3.86 -3.88 40.08
C PRO A 415 4.93 -4.95 39.84
N ALA A 416 6.13 -4.74 40.38
CA ALA A 416 7.18 -5.76 40.34
C ALA A 416 6.66 -7.06 40.97
N ALA A 417 6.92 -8.20 40.32
CA ALA A 417 6.41 -9.51 40.69
C ALA A 417 7.06 -10.05 41.98
N GLY A 418 6.68 -9.47 43.12
CA GLY A 418 7.13 -9.86 44.45
C GLY A 418 6.48 -11.17 44.88
N THR A 419 7.30 -12.23 44.98
CA THR A 419 7.13 -13.41 45.85
C THR A 419 5.69 -13.79 46.23
N ALA A 420 5.12 -14.75 45.50
CA ALA A 420 3.79 -15.28 45.80
C ALA A 420 3.74 -15.96 47.19
N GLN A 421 2.95 -15.39 48.10
CA GLN A 421 2.41 -16.05 49.29
C GLN A 421 1.00 -15.49 49.53
N GLY A 422 0.03 -16.39 49.74
CA GLY A 422 -1.36 -16.11 49.42
C GLY A 422 -2.19 -15.48 50.55
N ALA A 423 -3.29 -14.85 50.12
CA ALA A 423 -4.52 -14.68 50.89
C ALA A 423 -5.72 -14.93 49.93
N GLN A 424 -6.83 -15.39 50.48
CA GLN A 424 -8.09 -15.55 49.75
C GLN A 424 -8.99 -14.31 49.95
N ASP A 425 -10.05 -14.23 49.16
CA ASP A 425 -11.25 -13.39 49.33
C ASP A 425 -11.07 -11.86 49.34
N ALA A 426 -11.52 -11.22 48.24
CA ALA A 426 -12.26 -9.94 48.30
C ALA A 426 -13.07 -9.68 47.00
N GLU A 427 -14.38 -9.74 47.16
CA GLU A 427 -15.47 -8.92 46.57
C GLU A 427 -15.37 -8.22 45.18
N VAL A 428 -16.54 -8.18 44.53
CA VAL A 428 -16.84 -7.32 43.37
C VAL A 428 -16.94 -5.86 43.82
N THR A 429 -16.17 -4.96 43.19
CA THR A 429 -16.31 -3.52 43.39
C THR A 429 -16.63 -2.80 42.09
N GLN A 430 -17.86 -2.29 41.97
CA GLN A 430 -18.20 -1.29 40.96
C GLN A 430 -17.70 0.08 41.42
N GLY A 431 -17.19 0.91 40.49
CA GLY A 431 -17.09 2.35 40.69
C GLY A 431 -15.68 2.93 40.67
N ALA A 432 -15.26 3.37 39.49
CA ALA A 432 -14.27 4.44 39.30
C ALA A 432 -14.79 5.35 38.18
N GLN A 433 -15.73 6.24 38.53
CA GLN A 433 -16.09 7.37 37.69
C GLN A 433 -15.13 8.54 37.97
N ASP A 434 -15.17 9.55 37.09
CA ASP A 434 -14.46 10.83 37.21
C ASP A 434 -12.93 10.81 37.11
N THR A 435 -12.45 10.62 35.88
CA THR A 435 -11.60 11.65 35.26
C THR A 435 -12.29 12.18 33.99
N ARG A 436 -13.14 13.21 34.13
CA ARG A 436 -13.44 14.11 33.02
C ARG A 436 -12.28 15.11 32.94
N ASP A 437 -11.58 15.12 31.81
CA ASP A 437 -10.89 16.26 31.16
C ASP A 437 -9.88 15.72 30.14
N ALA A 438 -10.43 15.10 29.09
CA ALA A 438 -9.71 14.61 27.92
C ALA A 438 -10.68 14.50 26.71
N GLN A 439 -11.40 15.59 26.45
CA GLN A 439 -12.23 15.75 25.25
C GLN A 439 -11.57 16.78 24.35
N ASP A 440 -10.70 16.35 23.42
CA ASP A 440 -10.34 17.08 22.17
C ASP A 440 -9.34 16.27 21.28
N THR A 441 -9.63 14.98 21.04
CA THR A 441 -8.92 14.16 20.01
C THR A 441 -9.86 13.16 19.29
N ARG A 442 -11.18 13.37 19.32
CA ARG A 442 -12.17 12.49 18.67
C ARG A 442 -12.60 12.97 17.28
N ASP A 443 -11.66 13.05 16.35
CA ASP A 443 -11.97 13.25 14.92
C ASP A 443 -10.96 12.53 14.02
N ALA A 444 -10.88 11.20 14.17
CA ALA A 444 -10.15 10.33 13.25
C ALA A 444 -10.82 8.94 13.13
N GLN A 445 -11.38 8.67 11.93
CA GLN A 445 -11.60 7.32 11.38
C GLN A 445 -12.58 6.38 12.13
N ASP A 446 -13.89 6.71 12.12
CA ASP A 446 -14.96 5.70 12.28
C ASP A 446 -16.23 6.09 11.50
N THR A 447 -16.33 5.66 10.24
CA THR A 447 -17.56 5.79 9.42
C THR A 447 -18.03 4.42 8.96
N ARG A 448 -18.99 3.87 9.70
CA ARG A 448 -19.69 2.61 9.38
C ARG A 448 -20.76 2.88 8.32
N ASP A 449 -20.71 2.19 7.19
CA ASP A 449 -21.82 2.19 6.21
C ASP A 449 -21.98 0.80 5.56
N ALA A 450 -22.82 -0.03 6.19
CA ALA A 450 -23.40 -1.26 5.63
C ALA A 450 -24.57 -1.74 6.53
N GLN A 451 -25.76 -1.18 6.34
CA GLN A 451 -27.01 -1.73 6.91
C GLN A 451 -27.90 -2.32 5.81
N ASP A 452 -28.69 -3.34 6.20
CA ASP A 452 -29.45 -4.27 5.35
C ASP A 452 -28.54 -5.07 4.36
N THR A 453 -28.73 -6.37 4.16
CA THR A 453 -29.96 -7.18 4.20
C THR A 453 -30.10 -8.14 5.39
N ARG A 454 -31.30 -8.67 5.57
CA ARG A 454 -31.73 -9.53 6.69
C ARG A 454 -31.85 -11.01 6.32
N ASP A 455 -32.19 -11.81 7.33
CA ASP A 455 -32.91 -13.08 7.27
C ASP A 455 -32.18 -14.33 6.73
N ALA A 456 -31.54 -15.04 7.67
CA ALA A 456 -31.64 -16.50 7.77
C ALA A 456 -31.69 -16.89 9.27
N GLN A 457 -32.65 -17.72 9.66
CA GLN A 457 -32.84 -18.16 11.05
C GLN A 457 -32.38 -19.61 11.26
N ASP A 458 -32.06 -19.92 12.52
CA ASP A 458 -32.03 -21.24 13.15
C ASP A 458 -31.37 -22.42 12.40
N THR A 459 -30.30 -22.93 12.98
CA THR A 459 -30.37 -24.29 13.55
C THR A 459 -29.42 -24.41 14.75
N ARG A 460 -29.70 -25.34 15.65
CA ARG A 460 -28.99 -25.49 16.94
C ARG A 460 -28.18 -26.79 17.00
N ASP A 461 -27.23 -26.80 17.94
CA ASP A 461 -26.74 -27.93 18.72
C ASP A 461 -26.37 -29.24 17.99
N ALA A 462 -25.06 -29.48 17.91
CA ALA A 462 -24.49 -30.81 18.10
C ALA A 462 -23.13 -30.69 18.80
N GLN A 463 -23.01 -31.22 20.02
CA GLN A 463 -21.74 -31.36 20.73
C GLN A 463 -21.15 -32.75 20.54
N ASP A 464 -19.83 -32.85 20.68
CA ASP A 464 -19.02 -34.02 21.04
C ASP A 464 -19.38 -35.42 20.49
N THR A 465 -18.40 -36.03 19.83
CA THR A 465 -17.80 -37.27 20.39
C THR A 465 -16.39 -37.49 19.84
N ARG A 466 -15.60 -38.37 20.49
CA ARG A 466 -14.17 -38.56 20.23
C ARG A 466 -13.84 -39.93 19.60
N ASP A 467 -12.59 -40.04 19.17
CA ASP A 467 -11.75 -41.24 19.11
C ASP A 467 -12.17 -42.44 18.23
N ALA A 468 -11.36 -42.68 17.19
CA ALA A 468 -10.88 -44.02 16.83
C ALA A 468 -9.54 -43.91 16.08
N GLN A 469 -8.64 -44.89 16.27
CA GLN A 469 -7.26 -44.88 15.74
C GLN A 469 -7.06 -45.87 14.58
N ASP A 470 -5.96 -45.67 13.84
CA ASP A 470 -5.14 -46.65 13.12
C ASP A 470 -5.80 -47.84 12.39
N THR A 471 -5.54 -47.91 11.08
CA THR A 471 -4.85 -49.10 10.53
C THR A 471 -3.75 -48.67 9.55
N ARG A 472 -2.67 -49.46 9.47
CA ARG A 472 -1.56 -49.28 8.50
C ARG A 472 -1.49 -50.47 7.54
N ASP A 473 -0.73 -50.25 6.47
CA ASP A 473 -0.02 -51.23 5.66
C ASP A 473 -0.82 -52.30 4.90
N ALA A 474 -0.84 -52.15 3.57
CA ALA A 474 -0.78 -53.24 2.62
C ALA A 474 0.23 -52.86 1.51
N GLN A 475 1.23 -53.72 1.28
CA GLN A 475 2.33 -53.45 0.33
C GLN A 475 2.12 -54.12 -1.04
N ASP A 476 2.86 -53.60 -2.02
CA ASP A 476 3.33 -54.23 -3.27
C ASP A 476 2.34 -55.05 -4.13
N THR A 477 2.21 -54.60 -5.38
CA THR A 477 2.51 -55.50 -6.52
C THR A 477 3.38 -54.80 -7.55
N ARG A 478 4.40 -55.50 -8.06
CA ARG A 478 5.18 -55.15 -9.26
C ARG A 478 5.08 -56.30 -10.25
N GLY A 479 5.12 -56.04 -11.57
CA GLY A 479 5.60 -57.05 -12.52
C GLY A 479 4.88 -57.19 -13.87
N ALA A 480 5.18 -56.28 -14.81
CA ALA A 480 5.28 -56.52 -16.26
C ALA A 480 6.11 -55.35 -16.82
N GLN A 481 7.28 -55.46 -17.47
CA GLN A 481 7.82 -56.39 -18.49
C GLN A 481 7.04 -56.44 -19.81
N ASP A 482 7.68 -56.41 -20.99
CA ASP A 482 9.02 -55.89 -21.36
C ASP A 482 9.06 -55.77 -22.90
N THR A 483 9.56 -54.67 -23.48
CA THR A 483 9.95 -54.60 -24.91
C THR A 483 11.15 -53.69 -25.09
N ARG A 484 12.09 -54.08 -25.97
CA ARG A 484 13.43 -53.49 -26.11
C ARG A 484 13.79 -53.25 -27.57
N GLY A 485 14.80 -52.39 -27.78
CA GLY A 485 15.46 -52.16 -29.07
C GLY A 485 15.00 -50.86 -29.74
N ALA A 486 15.88 -49.96 -30.21
CA ALA A 486 17.35 -49.97 -30.21
C ALA A 486 17.86 -48.51 -30.03
N GLU A 487 19.04 -48.25 -29.44
CA GLU A 487 20.34 -48.05 -30.13
C GLU A 487 20.29 -46.97 -31.26
N ASP A 488 21.13 -45.93 -31.30
CA ASP A 488 22.18 -45.42 -30.39
C ASP A 488 22.56 -43.95 -30.79
N ALA A 489 23.72 -43.44 -30.36
CA ALA A 489 24.50 -42.29 -30.88
C ALA A 489 24.36 -40.88 -30.22
N GLN A 490 24.92 -40.76 -29.01
CA GLN A 490 26.02 -39.82 -28.67
C GLN A 490 25.95 -38.30 -29.04
N ALA A 491 25.55 -37.50 -28.04
CA ALA A 491 26.30 -36.37 -27.43
C ALA A 491 27.16 -35.34 -28.24
N ARG A 492 26.72 -34.06 -28.19
CA ARG A 492 27.50 -32.80 -27.90
C ARG A 492 28.66 -32.34 -28.84
N PRO A 493 29.13 -31.06 -28.77
CA PRO A 493 28.40 -29.80 -28.64
C PRO A 493 28.93 -28.63 -29.53
N ALA A 494 28.17 -27.53 -29.62
CA ALA A 494 28.57 -26.11 -29.77
C ALA A 494 29.75 -25.65 -30.67
N ARG A 495 29.46 -24.69 -31.58
CA ARG A 495 30.26 -23.45 -31.75
C ARG A 495 29.49 -22.32 -32.44
N CYS A 496 30.10 -21.12 -32.45
CA CYS A 496 29.58 -19.85 -32.96
C CYS A 496 30.27 -19.44 -34.29
N GLU A 497 29.95 -18.25 -34.81
CA GLU A 497 30.37 -17.65 -36.10
C GLU A 497 29.70 -18.26 -37.35
N ARG A 498 29.17 -17.49 -38.32
CA ARG A 498 29.09 -16.02 -38.52
C ARG A 498 27.68 -15.58 -38.91
#